data_AF-A0A9D9NDX5-F1
#
_entry.id   AF-A0A9D9NDX5-F1
#
_cell.length_a   1.000
_cell.length_b   1.000
_cell.length_c   1.000
_cell.angle_alpha   90.00
_cell.angle_beta   90.00
_cell.angle_gamma   90.00
#
_symmetry.space_group_name_H-M   'P 1'
#
loop_
_entity.id
_entity.type
_entity.pdbx_description
1 polymer ?
#
loop_
_entity_poly.entity_id
_entity_poly.type
_entity_poly.pdbx_seq_one_letter_code
_entity_poly.pdbx_strand_id
1 'polypeptide(L)'
;IIHTRDADKEITEALESSSFRCRGIMHCFSSDTALMYKALDKGLYISFAGNVTYKGNAMIQEAAKAVPGDRILYETDAPYLAPIPMRGKPSRPDFTEYTLSFLADLRGEDREELKEQVKNNLFTLLQRDKTVRQLSIS
;
A
#
# COMPACT_ATOMS: atom_id res chain seq x y z
N ILE A 1 -10.72 -5.74 2.64
CA ILE A 1 -10.08 -4.41 2.64
C ILE A 1 -10.36 -3.81 4.00
N ILE A 2 -9.33 -3.34 4.70
CA ILE A 2 -9.44 -2.71 6.03
C ILE A 2 -9.00 -1.27 5.89
N HIS A 3 -9.81 -0.34 6.40
CA HIS A 3 -9.50 1.07 6.53
C HIS A 3 -9.42 1.41 8.01
N THR A 4 -8.47 2.27 8.40
CA THR A 4 -8.32 2.78 9.76
C THR A 4 -8.09 4.27 9.71
N ARG A 5 -8.69 4.99 10.68
CA ARG A 5 -8.44 6.40 10.94
C ARG A 5 -8.75 6.66 12.40
N ASP A 6 -7.76 7.14 13.15
CA ASP A 6 -7.89 7.45 14.58
C ASP A 6 -8.42 6.26 15.41
N ALA A 7 -8.13 5.03 14.99
CA ALA A 7 -8.67 3.79 15.57
C ALA A 7 -7.61 2.68 15.68
N ASP A 8 -6.34 3.05 15.79
CA ASP A 8 -5.21 2.11 15.74
C ASP A 8 -5.27 1.06 16.85
N LYS A 9 -5.74 1.46 18.04
CA LYS A 9 -5.90 0.57 19.19
C LYS A 9 -6.98 -0.47 18.93
N GLU A 10 -8.16 -0.03 18.51
CA GLU A 10 -9.31 -0.87 18.23
C GLU A 10 -9.01 -1.86 17.10
N ILE A 11 -8.33 -1.40 16.05
CA ILE A 11 -7.90 -2.27 14.95
C ILE A 11 -6.82 -3.26 15.43
N THR A 12 -5.87 -2.84 16.26
CA THR A 12 -4.87 -3.75 16.84
C THR A 12 -5.54 -4.85 17.67
N GLU A 13 -6.45 -4.48 18.57
CA GLU A 13 -7.20 -5.45 19.41
C GLU A 13 -8.06 -6.40 18.55
N ALA A 14 -8.73 -5.88 17.51
CA ALA A 14 -9.51 -6.69 16.58
C ALA A 14 -8.62 -7.66 15.78
N LEU A 15 -7.44 -7.23 15.34
CA LEU A 15 -6.48 -8.08 14.65
C LEU A 15 -5.93 -9.15 15.59
N GLU A 16 -5.54 -8.81 16.81
CA GLU A 16 -4.96 -9.74 17.78
C GLU A 16 -5.96 -10.82 18.22
N SER A 17 -7.18 -10.41 18.57
CA SER A 17 -8.26 -11.31 19.02
C SER A 17 -8.80 -12.21 17.91
N SER A 18 -8.57 -11.87 16.65
CA SER A 18 -9.05 -12.68 15.55
C SER A 18 -8.24 -13.97 15.37
N SER A 19 -8.93 -15.09 15.17
CA SER A 19 -8.29 -16.35 14.81
C SER A 19 -7.98 -16.46 13.31
N PHE A 20 -8.46 -15.50 12.50
CA PHE A 20 -8.26 -15.55 11.06
C PHE A 20 -6.85 -15.09 10.68
N ARG A 21 -6.24 -15.81 9.74
CA ARG A 21 -5.26 -15.24 8.81
C ARG A 21 -6.02 -14.92 7.54
N CYS A 22 -6.08 -13.64 7.18
CA CYS A 22 -6.84 -13.22 6.01
C CYS A 22 -5.91 -12.67 4.94
N ARG A 23 -6.27 -12.98 3.69
CA ARG A 23 -5.73 -12.27 2.54
C ARG A 23 -6.54 -11.00 2.39
N GLY A 24 -5.91 -9.88 2.66
CA GLY A 24 -6.54 -8.58 2.62
C GLY A 24 -5.49 -7.48 2.55
N ILE A 25 -5.96 -6.25 2.55
CA ILE A 25 -5.10 -5.06 2.52
C ILE A 25 -5.51 -4.13 3.65
N MET A 26 -4.52 -3.54 4.30
CA MET A 26 -4.65 -2.27 4.99
C MET A 26 -4.57 -1.19 3.90
N HIS A 27 -5.72 -0.69 3.48
CA HIS A 27 -5.86 0.30 2.42
C HIS A 27 -5.51 1.70 2.96
N CYS A 28 -4.86 2.51 2.13
CA CYS A 28 -4.42 3.87 2.44
C CYS A 28 -3.79 3.96 3.84
N PHE A 29 -2.77 3.13 4.07
CA PHE A 29 -2.15 3.01 5.39
C PHE A 29 -1.69 4.37 5.91
N SER A 30 -2.15 4.71 7.12
CA SER A 30 -1.93 6.01 7.74
C SER A 30 -1.55 5.92 9.22
N SER A 31 -1.01 4.78 9.65
CA SER A 31 -0.66 4.48 11.04
C SER A 31 0.84 4.22 11.18
N ASP A 32 1.28 3.80 12.37
CA ASP A 32 2.68 3.51 12.68
C ASP A 32 3.15 2.10 12.29
N THR A 33 4.45 1.85 12.47
CA THR A 33 5.05 0.51 12.26
C THR A 33 4.48 -0.55 13.20
N ALA A 34 3.98 -0.18 14.38
CA ALA A 34 3.47 -1.16 15.34
C ALA A 34 2.19 -1.81 14.79
N LEU A 35 1.22 -1.01 14.34
CA LEU A 35 0.01 -1.55 13.70
C LEU A 35 0.36 -2.26 12.38
N MET A 36 1.30 -1.73 11.60
CA MET A 36 1.78 -2.37 10.37
C MET A 36 2.25 -3.81 10.62
N TYR A 37 3.11 -4.05 11.62
CA TYR A 37 3.59 -5.40 11.94
C TYR A 37 2.45 -6.34 12.36
N LYS A 38 1.50 -5.85 13.16
CA LYS A 38 0.32 -6.64 13.56
C LYS A 38 -0.54 -7.04 12.36
N ALA A 39 -0.69 -6.14 11.39
CA ALA A 39 -1.38 -6.44 10.15
C ALA A 39 -0.62 -7.50 9.32
N LEU A 40 0.71 -7.36 9.20
CA LEU A 40 1.57 -8.32 8.50
C LEU A 40 1.50 -9.73 9.13
N ASP A 41 1.48 -9.84 10.47
CA ASP A 41 1.37 -11.12 11.19
C ASP A 41 0.10 -11.90 10.85
N LYS A 42 -0.98 -11.16 10.53
CA LYS A 42 -2.29 -11.69 10.10
C LYS A 42 -2.37 -11.98 8.60
N GLY A 43 -1.30 -11.72 7.84
CA GLY A 43 -1.20 -11.99 6.41
C GLY A 43 -1.74 -10.86 5.52
N LEU A 44 -1.96 -9.67 6.08
CA LEU A 44 -2.40 -8.51 5.32
C LEU A 44 -1.25 -7.89 4.52
N TYR A 45 -1.60 -7.29 3.39
CA TYR A 45 -0.74 -6.39 2.63
C TYR A 45 -0.93 -4.95 3.12
N ILE A 46 0.08 -4.11 2.93
CA ILE A 46 0.05 -2.69 3.32
C ILE A 46 0.08 -1.85 2.05
N SER A 47 -0.97 -1.04 1.84
CA SER A 47 -1.13 -0.23 0.65
C SER A 47 -1.01 1.25 0.98
N PHE A 48 -0.24 1.98 0.18
CA PHE A 48 -0.01 3.41 0.35
C PHE A 48 -0.64 4.22 -0.79
N ALA A 49 -1.36 5.28 -0.45
CA ALA A 49 -1.88 6.25 -1.41
C ALA A 49 -0.91 7.45 -1.54
N GLY A 50 -1.37 8.58 -2.07
CA GLY A 50 -0.51 9.77 -2.16
C GLY A 50 -0.13 10.38 -0.80
N ASN A 51 -0.77 9.95 0.29
CA ASN A 51 -0.43 10.35 1.65
C ASN A 51 1.04 10.07 2.03
N VAL A 52 1.65 9.00 1.50
CA VAL A 52 3.06 8.67 1.80
C VAL A 52 4.03 9.76 1.30
N THR A 53 3.65 10.46 0.24
CA THR A 53 4.48 11.52 -0.39
C THR A 53 4.51 12.83 0.42
N TYR A 54 3.66 12.98 1.44
CA TYR A 54 3.54 14.24 2.17
C TYR A 54 4.67 14.40 3.19
N LYS A 55 5.35 15.55 3.17
CA LYS A 55 6.50 15.84 4.04
C LYS A 55 6.24 15.66 5.55
N GLY A 56 5.00 15.84 6.01
CA GLY A 56 4.62 15.71 7.42
C GLY A 56 4.35 14.26 7.87
N ASN A 57 4.35 13.31 6.94
CA ASN A 57 3.90 11.94 7.19
C ASN A 57 5.08 11.00 7.46
N ALA A 58 6.04 11.43 8.30
CA ALA A 58 7.26 10.67 8.59
C ALA A 58 6.95 9.26 9.11
N MET A 59 5.97 9.11 10.00
CA MET A 59 5.53 7.81 10.53
C MET A 59 5.08 6.85 9.42
N ILE A 60 4.30 7.34 8.44
CA ILE A 60 3.83 6.54 7.30
C ILE A 60 5.00 6.18 6.39
N GLN A 61 5.97 7.07 6.22
CA GLN A 61 7.18 6.82 5.45
C GLN A 61 8.08 5.77 6.12
N GLU A 62 8.21 5.79 7.44
CA GLU A 62 8.93 4.75 8.18
C GLU A 62 8.25 3.39 8.06
N ALA A 63 6.92 3.34 8.13
CA ALA A 63 6.18 2.12 7.81
C ALA A 63 6.46 1.67 6.37
N ALA A 64 6.38 2.57 5.39
CA ALA A 64 6.64 2.26 3.99
C ALA A 64 8.06 1.72 3.73
N LYS A 65 9.07 2.13 4.50
CA LYS A 65 10.42 1.53 4.46
C LYS A 65 10.47 0.14 5.07
N ALA A 66 9.75 -0.06 6.18
CA ALA A 66 9.78 -1.30 6.96
C ALA A 66 8.94 -2.44 6.36
N VAL A 67 7.93 -2.14 5.53
CA VAL A 67 7.11 -3.17 4.89
C VAL A 67 7.99 -4.07 3.99
N PRO A 68 7.90 -5.41 4.12
CA PRO A 68 8.56 -6.32 3.19
C PRO A 68 8.09 -6.13 1.74
N GLY A 69 9.00 -6.24 0.78
CA GLY A 69 8.68 -6.04 -0.65
C GLY A 69 7.56 -6.95 -1.16
N ASP A 70 7.39 -8.15 -0.60
CA ASP A 70 6.32 -9.09 -0.96
C ASP A 70 4.97 -8.80 -0.28
N ARG A 71 4.87 -7.70 0.47
CA ARG A 71 3.65 -7.26 1.17
C ARG A 71 3.27 -5.80 0.91
N ILE A 72 4.10 -5.05 0.18
CA ILE A 72 3.80 -3.66 -0.18
C ILE A 72 2.87 -3.58 -1.40
N LEU A 73 1.94 -2.63 -1.37
CA LEU A 73 1.08 -2.22 -2.48
C LEU A 73 1.05 -0.68 -2.53
N TYR A 74 0.57 -0.15 -3.65
CA TYR A 74 0.27 1.28 -3.78
C TYR A 74 -1.04 1.48 -4.53
N GLU A 75 -1.68 2.62 -4.28
CA GLU A 75 -2.95 3.00 -4.88
C GLU A 75 -3.08 4.53 -5.01
N THR A 76 -4.22 4.99 -5.50
CA THR A 76 -4.51 6.43 -5.61
C THR A 76 -5.41 6.95 -4.51
N ASP A 77 -6.33 6.10 -4.02
CA ASP A 77 -7.52 6.51 -3.27
C ASP A 77 -8.32 7.63 -3.98
N ALA A 78 -8.35 7.61 -5.32
CA ALA A 78 -9.02 8.63 -6.11
C ALA A 78 -10.53 8.70 -5.77
N PRO A 79 -11.10 9.90 -5.63
CA PRO A 79 -10.56 11.22 -6.03
C PRO A 79 -9.71 11.93 -4.96
N TYR A 80 -9.40 11.28 -3.85
CA TYR A 80 -8.71 11.88 -2.70
C TYR A 80 -7.19 11.69 -2.76
N LEU A 81 -6.48 12.38 -1.87
CA LEU A 81 -5.07 12.13 -1.56
C LEU A 81 -4.13 12.17 -2.79
N ALA A 82 -4.28 13.18 -3.65
CA ALA A 82 -3.35 13.35 -4.77
C ALA A 82 -1.90 13.45 -4.26
N PRO A 83 -0.97 12.61 -4.77
CA PRO A 83 0.43 12.61 -4.35
C PRO A 83 1.11 13.92 -4.73
N ILE A 84 2.22 14.26 -4.07
CA ILE A 84 3.16 15.29 -4.56
C ILE A 84 3.74 14.81 -5.90
N PRO A 85 3.77 15.65 -6.96
CA PRO A 85 3.55 17.10 -7.00
C PRO A 85 2.10 17.55 -7.28
N MET A 86 1.14 16.65 -7.37
CA MET A 86 -0.26 16.92 -7.70
C MET A 86 -1.15 17.28 -6.50
N ARG A 87 -0.59 17.39 -5.30
CA ARG A 87 -1.31 17.68 -4.05
C ARG A 87 -2.19 18.93 -4.19
N GLY A 88 -3.43 18.84 -3.72
CA GLY A 88 -4.43 19.91 -3.81
C GLY A 88 -5.34 19.83 -5.04
N LYS A 89 -5.09 18.89 -5.96
CA LYS A 89 -5.99 18.55 -7.08
C LYS A 89 -6.75 17.25 -6.77
N PRO A 90 -7.88 16.97 -7.44
CA PRO A 90 -8.48 15.64 -7.43
C PRO A 90 -7.49 14.59 -7.92
N SER A 91 -7.35 13.51 -7.17
CA SER A 91 -6.50 12.37 -7.55
C SER A 91 -7.13 11.59 -8.69
N ARG A 92 -6.29 10.94 -9.49
CA ARG A 92 -6.69 10.21 -10.70
C ARG A 92 -5.87 8.92 -10.81
N PRO A 93 -6.36 7.88 -11.51
CA PRO A 93 -5.66 6.61 -11.66
C PRO A 93 -4.19 6.73 -12.14
N ASP A 94 -3.92 7.65 -13.07
CA ASP A 94 -2.57 7.93 -13.61
C ASP A 94 -1.59 8.47 -12.56
N PHE A 95 -2.08 9.00 -11.44
CA PHE A 95 -1.22 9.56 -10.40
C PHE A 95 -0.53 8.50 -9.53
N THR A 96 -0.92 7.23 -9.65
CA THR A 96 -0.20 6.11 -9.00
C THR A 96 1.30 6.12 -9.32
N GLU A 97 1.70 6.58 -10.52
CA GLU A 97 3.09 6.63 -10.94
C GLU A 97 3.95 7.57 -10.07
N TYR A 98 3.36 8.64 -9.50
CA TYR A 98 4.05 9.51 -8.54
C TYR A 98 4.24 8.83 -7.19
N THR A 99 3.23 8.11 -6.71
CA THR A 99 3.32 7.33 -5.46
C THR A 99 4.37 6.22 -5.59
N LEU A 100 4.36 5.49 -6.72
CA LEU A 100 5.35 4.46 -7.01
C LEU A 100 6.77 5.03 -7.03
N SER A 101 6.98 6.14 -7.74
CA SER A 101 8.31 6.77 -7.83
C SER A 101 8.81 7.20 -6.45
N PHE A 102 7.93 7.81 -5.64
CA PHE A 102 8.27 8.20 -4.28
C PHE A 102 8.62 7.00 -3.39
N LEU A 103 7.87 5.90 -3.49
CA LEU A 103 8.15 4.68 -2.71
C LEU A 103 9.48 4.05 -3.10
N ALA A 104 9.80 3.99 -4.39
CA ALA A 104 11.07 3.47 -4.89
C ALA A 104 12.25 4.28 -4.33
N ASP A 105 12.19 5.61 -4.45
CA ASP A 105 13.20 6.52 -3.90
C ASP A 105 13.34 6.39 -2.38
N LEU A 106 12.21 6.31 -1.66
CA LEU A 106 12.17 6.21 -0.21
C LEU A 106 12.82 4.91 0.30
N ARG A 107 12.68 3.83 -0.47
CA ARG A 107 13.15 2.47 -0.13
C ARG A 107 14.53 2.16 -0.71
N GLY A 108 15.05 3.01 -1.61
CA GLY A 108 16.31 2.76 -2.33
C GLY A 108 16.22 1.57 -3.29
N GLU A 109 15.02 1.33 -3.85
CA GLU A 109 14.72 0.22 -4.75
C GLU A 109 14.61 0.71 -6.20
N ASP A 110 14.87 -0.16 -7.18
CA ASP A 110 14.56 0.15 -8.57
C ASP A 110 13.05 0.26 -8.78
N ARG A 111 12.62 1.30 -9.51
CA ARG A 111 11.20 1.60 -9.71
C ARG A 111 10.48 0.52 -10.52
N GLU A 112 11.10 -0.03 -11.55
CA GLU A 112 10.47 -1.05 -12.40
C GLU A 112 10.44 -2.42 -11.68
N GLU A 113 11.48 -2.75 -10.90
CA GLU A 113 11.48 -3.92 -10.03
C GLU A 113 10.38 -3.84 -8.96
N LEU A 114 10.23 -2.69 -8.28
CA LEU A 114 9.16 -2.48 -7.31
C LEU A 114 7.78 -2.57 -7.98
N LYS A 115 7.62 -2.03 -9.20
CA LYS A 115 6.38 -2.11 -9.97
C LYS A 115 6.00 -3.56 -10.27
N GLU A 116 6.95 -4.37 -10.73
CA GLU A 116 6.70 -5.79 -11.01
C GLU A 116 6.45 -6.58 -9.72
N GLN A 117 7.16 -6.27 -8.63
CA GLN A 117 6.91 -6.86 -7.31
C GLN A 117 5.50 -6.55 -6.81
N VAL A 118 5.04 -5.29 -6.87
CA VAL A 118 3.68 -4.91 -6.47
C VAL A 118 2.62 -5.59 -7.34
N LYS A 119 2.89 -5.72 -8.65
CA LYS A 119 2.03 -6.49 -9.55
C LYS A 119 1.94 -7.96 -9.11
N ASN A 120 3.06 -8.60 -8.79
CA ASN A 120 3.11 -9.96 -8.27
C ASN A 120 2.35 -10.12 -6.94
N ASN A 121 2.49 -9.13 -6.04
CA ASN A 121 1.75 -9.06 -4.78
C ASN A 121 0.24 -9.02 -5.04
N LEU A 122 -0.21 -8.17 -5.98
CA LEU A 122 -1.62 -8.05 -6.33
C LEU A 122 -2.19 -9.35 -6.94
N PHE A 123 -1.46 -10.01 -7.83
CA PHE A 123 -1.90 -11.30 -8.39
C PHE A 123 -2.01 -12.39 -7.31
N THR A 124 -1.04 -12.46 -6.40
CA THR A 124 -1.04 -13.37 -5.26
C THR A 124 -2.23 -13.10 -4.34
N LEU A 125 -2.48 -11.83 -4.01
CA LEU A 125 -3.60 -11.39 -3.18
C LEU A 125 -4.95 -11.76 -3.80
N LEU A 126 -5.12 -11.51 -5.11
CA LEU A 126 -6.37 -11.77 -5.83
C LEU A 126 -6.54 -13.22 -6.28
N GLN A 127 -5.54 -14.08 -6.05
CA GLN A 127 -5.47 -15.44 -6.60
C GLN A 127 -5.72 -15.49 -8.12
N ARG A 128 -5.23 -14.49 -8.85
CA ARG A 128 -5.41 -14.40 -10.30
C ARG A 128 -4.19 -14.95 -11.02
N ASP A 129 -4.45 -15.68 -12.11
CA ASP A 129 -3.39 -16.16 -12.99
C ASP A 129 -2.75 -14.98 -13.75
N LYS A 130 -1.42 -14.98 -13.85
CA LYS A 130 -0.63 -13.89 -14.43
C LYS A 130 -0.78 -13.82 -15.96
N THR A 131 -1.22 -14.91 -16.57
CA THR A 131 -1.34 -15.12 -18.02
C THR A 131 -2.48 -14.32 -18.68
N VAL A 132 -3.45 -13.82 -17.92
CA VAL A 132 -4.68 -13.18 -18.45
C VAL A 132 -4.41 -11.84 -19.16
N ARG A 133 -3.24 -11.20 -19.00
CA ARG A 133 -2.94 -9.89 -19.61
C ARG A 133 -2.07 -9.91 -20.87
N GLN A 134 -1.50 -11.05 -21.27
CA GLN A 134 -0.69 -11.10 -22.49
C GLN A 134 -1.52 -11.04 -23.78
N LEU A 135 -2.87 -11.07 -23.67
CA LEU A 135 -3.82 -11.10 -24.79
C LEU A 135 -4.65 -9.81 -24.96
N SER A 136 -4.27 -8.68 -24.34
CA SER A 136 -5.07 -7.43 -24.43
C SER A 136 -4.30 -6.20 -24.91
N ILE A 137 -3.14 -6.40 -25.53
CA ILE A 137 -2.45 -5.37 -26.31
C ILE A 137 -2.08 -6.01 -27.66
N SER A 138 -3.07 -6.07 -28.54
CA SER A 138 -2.93 -6.31 -29.98
C SER A 138 -3.87 -5.35 -30.69
#